data_AF-A0A0F2L8A4-F1
#
_entry.id   AF-A0A0F2L8A4-F1
#
_cell.length_a   1.000
_cell.length_b   1.000
_cell.length_c   1.000
_cell.angle_alpha   90.00
_cell.angle_beta   90.00
_cell.angle_gamma   90.00
#
_symmetry.space_group_name_H-M   'P 1'
#
loop_
_entity.id
_entity.type
_entity.pdbx_description
1 polymer ?
#
loop_
_entity_poly.entity_id
_entity_poly.type
_entity_poly.pdbx_seq_one_letter_code
_entity_poly.pdbx_strand_id
1 'polypeptide(L)'
;MECGKIEDYIRSRSFRILRASKEFLLSSIGGLYISFWCPEKDYIFDVDPEDLAKELMLDSIDVLVIVAYRPFLIMDSLQSVIDRLSRWYGRSFSVKLIGVNAWDLEAGLEEAVGSAMAFRPFKISEGGDWDERCPNCLKGPLKVYISERLFSAKYRGRTNHIILGCPLCGLRIRRIELLD
;
A
#
# COMPACT_ATOMS: atom_id res chain seq x y z
N MET A 1 -5.69 -19.19 6.20
CA MET A 1 -4.78 -18.69 5.15
C MET A 1 -4.84 -17.18 5.18
N GLU A 2 -3.72 -16.49 5.37
CA GLU A 2 -3.68 -15.06 5.68
C GLU A 2 -4.27 -14.20 4.57
N CYS A 3 -3.99 -14.53 3.30
CA CYS A 3 -4.53 -13.81 2.15
C CYS A 3 -6.07 -13.81 2.03
N GLY A 4 -6.76 -14.83 2.54
CA GLY A 4 -8.23 -14.82 2.59
C GLY A 4 -8.79 -13.73 3.52
N LYS A 5 -8.16 -13.53 4.69
CA LYS A 5 -8.54 -12.45 5.62
C LYS A 5 -8.24 -11.06 5.04
N ILE A 6 -7.16 -10.95 4.26
CA ILE A 6 -6.85 -9.70 3.55
C ILE A 6 -7.94 -9.40 2.52
N GLU A 7 -8.42 -10.40 1.79
CA GLU A 7 -9.50 -10.21 0.83
C GLU A 7 -10.76 -9.64 1.49
N ASP A 8 -11.19 -10.20 2.62
CA ASP A 8 -12.34 -9.71 3.39
C ASP A 8 -12.11 -8.26 3.87
N TYR A 9 -10.91 -7.96 4.39
CA TYR A 9 -10.53 -6.61 4.79
C TYR A 9 -10.63 -5.63 3.62
N ILE A 10 -10.09 -5.98 2.46
CA ILE A 10 -10.09 -5.12 1.27
C ILE A 10 -11.50 -4.94 0.71
N ARG A 11 -12.34 -6.00 0.71
CA ARG A 11 -13.75 -5.92 0.30
C ARG A 11 -14.59 -5.01 1.20
N SER A 12 -14.24 -4.93 2.49
CA SER A 12 -14.91 -4.03 3.44
C SER A 12 -14.60 -2.55 3.19
N ARG A 13 -13.64 -2.24 2.32
CA ARG A 13 -13.20 -0.88 1.97
C ARG A 13 -13.55 -0.54 0.52
N SER A 14 -13.25 0.69 0.11
CA SER A 14 -13.55 1.20 -1.24
C SER A 14 -12.67 0.64 -2.37
N PHE A 15 -12.08 -0.54 -2.16
CA PHE A 15 -11.15 -1.16 -3.10
C PHE A 15 -11.87 -2.12 -4.04
N ARG A 16 -11.45 -2.10 -5.31
CA ARG A 16 -11.82 -3.12 -6.29
C ARG A 16 -10.74 -4.20 -6.35
N ILE A 17 -11.13 -5.44 -6.14
CA ILE A 17 -10.26 -6.61 -6.38
C ILE A 17 -10.18 -6.88 -7.87
N LEU A 18 -8.96 -7.02 -8.39
CA LEU A 18 -8.67 -7.28 -9.80
C LEU A 18 -8.21 -8.71 -10.04
N ARG A 19 -7.44 -9.28 -9.10
CA ARG A 19 -6.94 -10.66 -9.15
C ARG A 19 -6.79 -11.18 -7.72
N ALA A 20 -7.18 -12.42 -7.49
CA ALA A 20 -6.97 -13.11 -6.23
C ALA A 20 -6.49 -14.54 -6.48
N SER A 21 -5.50 -14.97 -5.72
CA SER A 21 -4.98 -16.33 -5.65
C SER A 21 -4.67 -16.66 -4.19
N LYS A 22 -4.18 -17.89 -3.95
CA LYS A 22 -3.88 -18.39 -2.61
C LYS A 22 -2.91 -17.48 -1.82
N GLU A 23 -1.91 -16.93 -2.51
CA GLU A 23 -0.80 -16.18 -1.91
C GLU A 23 -0.75 -14.73 -2.41
N PHE A 24 -1.64 -14.33 -3.32
CA PHE A 24 -1.56 -13.03 -3.96
C PHE A 24 -2.92 -12.40 -4.16
N LEU A 25 -3.04 -11.12 -3.83
CA LEU A 25 -4.22 -10.31 -4.06
C LEU A 25 -3.79 -9.00 -4.72
N LEU A 26 -4.32 -8.71 -5.90
CA LEU A 26 -4.20 -7.40 -6.55
C LEU A 26 -5.51 -6.65 -6.41
N SER A 27 -5.44 -5.45 -5.85
CA SER A 27 -6.56 -4.53 -5.72
C SER A 27 -6.21 -3.15 -6.25
N SER A 28 -7.25 -2.34 -6.45
CA SER A 28 -7.13 -0.95 -6.90
C SER A 28 -8.12 -0.06 -6.18
N ILE A 29 -7.72 1.20 -5.99
CA ILE A 29 -8.61 2.29 -5.59
C ILE A 29 -8.34 3.49 -6.48
N GLY A 30 -9.31 3.87 -7.30
CA GLY A 30 -9.06 4.74 -8.45
C GLY A 30 -8.02 4.12 -9.38
N GLY A 31 -6.95 4.88 -9.67
CA GLY A 31 -5.77 4.43 -10.42
C GLY A 31 -4.57 4.00 -9.56
N LEU A 32 -4.73 3.87 -8.24
CA LEU A 32 -3.69 3.34 -7.35
C LEU A 32 -3.79 1.81 -7.28
N TYR A 33 -2.73 1.12 -7.70
CA TYR A 33 -2.68 -0.34 -7.71
C TYR A 33 -1.86 -0.87 -6.52
N ILE A 34 -2.47 -1.74 -5.72
CA ILE A 34 -1.87 -2.29 -4.52
C ILE A 34 -1.95 -3.81 -4.58
N SER A 35 -0.81 -4.46 -4.45
CA SER A 35 -0.74 -5.91 -4.31
C SER A 35 -0.44 -6.31 -2.88
N PHE A 36 -1.01 -7.42 -2.46
CA PHE A 36 -0.73 -8.10 -1.20
C PHE A 36 -0.17 -9.47 -1.53
N TRP A 37 0.99 -9.78 -0.99
CA TRP A 37 1.66 -11.05 -1.17
C TRP A 37 1.82 -11.72 0.19
N CYS A 38 1.25 -12.93 0.31
CA CYS A 38 1.31 -13.79 1.49
C CYS A 38 2.11 -15.05 1.13
N PRO A 39 3.45 -14.96 1.07
CA PRO A 39 4.27 -16.10 0.68
C PRO A 39 4.11 -17.24 1.69
N GLU A 40 4.08 -18.48 1.21
CA GLU A 40 4.12 -19.67 2.06
C GLU A 40 5.39 -19.78 2.92
N LYS A 41 6.47 -19.07 2.54
CA LYS A 41 7.77 -19.09 3.19
C LYS A 41 8.24 -17.67 3.48
N ASP A 42 8.88 -17.49 4.64
CA ASP A 42 9.44 -16.18 5.07
C ASP A 42 10.77 -15.81 4.35
N TYR A 43 11.05 -16.41 3.19
CA TYR A 43 12.31 -16.22 2.46
C TYR A 43 12.11 -16.44 0.96
N ILE A 44 12.99 -15.80 0.18
CA ILE A 44 13.06 -15.95 -1.28
C ILE A 44 14.35 -16.74 -1.57
N PHE A 45 14.23 -17.99 -2.03
CA PHE A 45 15.38 -18.79 -2.47
C PHE A 45 15.34 -19.00 -3.97
N ASP A 46 16.50 -18.81 -4.62
CA ASP A 46 16.85 -19.33 -5.95
C ASP A 46 15.76 -19.17 -7.03
N VAL A 47 15.07 -18.03 -7.03
CA VAL A 47 14.15 -17.63 -8.09
C VAL A 47 14.87 -16.67 -9.03
N ASP A 48 14.69 -16.85 -10.34
CA ASP A 48 15.14 -15.86 -11.32
C ASP A 48 14.49 -14.49 -11.01
N PRO A 49 15.27 -13.40 -10.90
CA PRO A 49 14.75 -12.08 -10.58
C PRO A 49 13.63 -11.61 -11.52
N GLU A 50 13.70 -11.93 -12.81
CA GLU A 50 12.73 -11.53 -13.81
C GLU A 50 11.41 -12.30 -13.66
N ASP A 51 11.51 -13.59 -13.37
CA ASP A 51 10.33 -14.43 -13.12
C ASP A 51 9.61 -13.98 -11.84
N LEU A 52 10.35 -13.71 -10.76
CA LEU A 52 9.77 -13.19 -9.52
C LEU A 52 9.10 -11.82 -9.73
N ALA A 53 9.72 -10.94 -10.52
CA ALA A 53 9.12 -9.64 -10.83
C ALA A 53 7.81 -9.76 -11.63
N LYS A 54 7.73 -10.73 -12.56
CA LYS A 54 6.51 -11.03 -13.32
C LYS A 54 5.42 -11.62 -12.43
N GLU A 55 5.79 -12.56 -11.55
CA GLU A 55 4.87 -13.19 -10.60
C GLU A 55 4.23 -12.16 -9.67
N LEU A 56 5.06 -11.27 -9.11
CA LEU A 56 4.62 -10.18 -8.23
C LEU A 56 4.04 -8.98 -8.97
N MET A 57 4.03 -9.01 -10.30
CA MET A 57 3.53 -7.96 -11.19
C MET A 57 4.15 -6.58 -10.89
N LEU A 58 5.45 -6.53 -10.60
CA LEU A 58 6.13 -5.31 -10.12
C LEU A 58 6.03 -4.13 -11.11
N ASP A 59 5.86 -4.38 -12.41
CA ASP A 59 5.67 -3.32 -13.41
C ASP A 59 4.29 -2.65 -13.36
N SER A 60 3.30 -3.34 -12.80
CA SER A 60 1.88 -2.95 -12.88
C SER A 60 1.31 -2.42 -11.57
N ILE A 61 2.12 -2.33 -10.52
CA ILE A 61 1.69 -1.96 -9.18
C ILE A 61 2.41 -0.72 -8.67
N ASP A 62 1.76 0.01 -7.76
CA ASP A 62 2.36 1.13 -7.05
C ASP A 62 2.96 0.72 -5.71
N VAL A 63 2.31 -0.24 -5.04
CA VAL A 63 2.67 -0.69 -3.69
C VAL A 63 2.54 -2.20 -3.61
N LEU A 64 3.56 -2.85 -3.03
CA LEU A 64 3.52 -4.26 -2.66
C LEU A 64 3.53 -4.37 -1.12
N VAL A 65 2.44 -4.90 -0.58
CA VAL A 65 2.29 -5.23 0.84
C VAL A 65 2.67 -6.69 1.03
N ILE A 66 3.71 -6.95 1.81
CA ILE A 66 4.21 -8.30 2.10
C ILE A 66 3.69 -8.69 3.48
N VAL A 67 2.85 -9.73 3.52
CA VAL A 67 2.25 -10.25 4.75
C VAL A 67 2.92 -11.57 5.10
N ALA A 68 3.71 -11.56 6.16
CA ALA A 68 4.50 -12.71 6.56
C ALA A 68 4.81 -12.66 8.05
N TYR A 69 5.36 -13.72 8.63
CA TYR A 69 5.83 -13.68 10.02
C TYR A 69 7.11 -12.85 10.16
N ARG A 70 7.94 -12.82 9.10
CA ARG A 70 9.17 -12.02 9.04
C ARG A 70 9.23 -11.15 7.78
N PRO A 71 8.33 -10.17 7.64
CA PRO A 71 8.17 -9.44 6.38
C PRO A 71 9.41 -8.62 6.01
N PHE A 72 10.18 -8.14 6.99
CA PHE A 72 11.38 -7.33 6.73
C PHE A 72 12.51 -8.12 6.05
N LEU A 73 12.67 -9.42 6.37
CA LEU A 73 13.64 -10.28 5.69
C LEU A 73 13.29 -10.45 4.21
N ILE A 74 11.98 -10.59 3.92
CA ILE A 74 11.47 -10.70 2.56
C ILE A 74 11.62 -9.37 1.82
N MET A 75 11.34 -8.25 2.48
CA MET A 75 11.52 -6.91 1.92
C MET A 75 12.98 -6.66 1.52
N ASP A 76 13.94 -6.98 2.39
CA ASP A 76 15.37 -6.80 2.11
C ASP A 76 15.81 -7.68 0.92
N SER A 77 15.28 -8.92 0.88
CA SER A 77 15.53 -9.84 -0.23
C SER A 77 14.94 -9.31 -1.54
N LEU A 78 13.71 -8.79 -1.53
CA LEU A 78 13.07 -8.17 -2.69
C LEU A 78 13.79 -6.91 -3.14
N GLN A 79 14.30 -6.10 -2.22
CA GLN A 79 15.08 -4.93 -2.58
C GLN A 79 16.36 -5.35 -3.31
N SER A 80 17.04 -6.41 -2.84
CA SER A 80 18.19 -6.99 -3.55
C SER A 80 17.82 -7.48 -4.95
N VAL A 81 16.65 -8.10 -5.12
CA VAL A 81 16.13 -8.54 -6.42
C VAL A 81 15.86 -7.36 -7.34
N ILE A 82 15.18 -6.32 -6.87
CA ILE A 82 14.89 -5.09 -7.62
C ILE A 82 16.19 -4.40 -8.07
N ASP A 83 17.19 -4.34 -7.19
CA ASP A 83 18.49 -3.76 -7.52
C ASP A 83 19.23 -4.57 -8.59
N ARG A 84 19.16 -5.91 -8.54
CA ARG A 84 19.72 -6.80 -9.58
C ARG A 84 19.01 -6.63 -10.91
N LEU A 85 17.68 -6.53 -10.92
CA LEU A 85 16.90 -6.28 -12.12
C LEU A 85 17.31 -4.98 -12.82
N SER A 86 17.52 -3.93 -12.03
CA SER A 86 18.03 -2.65 -12.54
C SER A 86 19.41 -2.79 -13.16
N ARG A 87 20.35 -3.49 -12.48
CA ARG A 87 21.73 -3.64 -12.94
C ARG A 87 21.91 -4.58 -14.13
N TRP A 88 21.21 -5.71 -14.14
CA TRP A 88 21.43 -6.79 -15.12
C TRP A 88 20.51 -6.68 -16.33
N TYR A 89 19.28 -6.20 -16.13
CA TYR A 89 18.25 -6.14 -17.18
C TYR A 89 17.85 -4.71 -17.55
N GLY A 90 18.41 -3.70 -16.87
CA GLY A 90 18.06 -2.29 -17.12
C GLY A 90 16.63 -1.94 -16.72
N ARG A 91 15.98 -2.74 -15.86
CA ARG A 91 14.58 -2.56 -15.45
C ARG A 91 14.49 -1.87 -14.11
N SER A 92 13.90 -0.67 -14.08
CA SER A 92 13.65 0.08 -12.84
C SER A 92 12.19 -0.03 -12.43
N PHE A 93 11.94 -0.43 -11.19
CA PHE A 93 10.61 -0.52 -10.61
C PHE A 93 10.38 0.61 -9.61
N SER A 94 9.25 1.30 -9.71
CA SER A 94 8.87 2.38 -8.79
C SER A 94 7.79 1.92 -7.82
N VAL A 95 8.03 0.75 -7.20
CA VAL A 95 7.11 0.09 -6.27
C VAL A 95 7.53 0.40 -4.84
N LYS A 96 6.58 0.78 -3.99
CA LYS A 96 6.81 0.88 -2.54
C LYS A 96 6.59 -0.48 -1.88
N LEU A 97 7.58 -0.96 -1.15
CA LEU A 97 7.45 -2.17 -0.33
C LEU A 97 6.93 -1.80 1.07
N ILE A 98 5.97 -2.56 1.59
CA ILE A 98 5.45 -2.40 2.96
C ILE A 98 5.33 -3.78 3.61
N GLY A 99 5.93 -3.95 4.78
CA GLY A 99 5.85 -5.20 5.54
C GLY A 99 4.71 -5.18 6.56
N VAL A 100 3.97 -6.28 6.64
CA VAL A 100 2.94 -6.52 7.65
C VAL A 100 3.26 -7.83 8.35
N ASN A 101 3.33 -7.78 9.68
CA ASN A 101 3.55 -8.96 10.48
C ASN A 101 2.24 -9.76 10.61
N ALA A 102 2.25 -11.03 10.22
CA ALA A 102 1.12 -11.93 10.32
C ALA A 102 0.55 -12.07 11.75
N TRP A 103 1.39 -11.90 12.79
CA TRP A 103 0.95 -11.90 14.19
C TRP A 103 0.02 -10.74 14.55
N ASP A 104 0.15 -9.60 13.85
CA ASP A 104 -0.65 -8.38 14.08
C ASP A 104 -1.32 -7.94 12.77
N LEU A 105 -2.01 -8.90 12.12
CA LEU A 105 -2.53 -8.72 10.78
C LEU A 105 -3.51 -7.56 10.67
N GLU A 106 -4.46 -7.42 11.61
CA GLU A 106 -5.52 -6.42 11.50
C GLU A 106 -4.99 -4.98 11.61
N ALA A 107 -4.25 -4.67 12.69
CA ALA A 107 -3.67 -3.34 12.88
C ALA A 107 -2.55 -3.06 11.86
N GLY A 108 -1.77 -4.09 11.51
CA GLY A 108 -0.73 -4.01 10.49
C GLY A 108 -1.28 -3.73 9.09
N LEU A 109 -2.37 -4.38 8.68
CA LEU A 109 -3.05 -4.10 7.41
C LEU A 109 -3.63 -2.69 7.37
N GLU A 110 -4.24 -2.23 8.46
CA GLU A 110 -4.76 -0.86 8.55
C GLU A 110 -3.65 0.17 8.34
N GLU A 111 -2.49 -0.05 8.96
CA GLU A 111 -1.31 0.79 8.81
C GLU A 111 -0.73 0.73 7.40
N ALA A 112 -0.64 -0.47 6.82
CA ALA A 112 -0.10 -0.69 5.49
C ALA A 112 -0.97 -0.07 4.40
N VAL A 113 -2.28 -0.30 4.43
CA VAL A 113 -3.23 0.27 3.47
C VAL A 113 -3.27 1.78 3.60
N GLY A 114 -3.27 2.33 4.82
CA GLY A 114 -3.16 3.76 5.03
C GLY A 114 -1.87 4.36 4.44
N SER A 115 -0.75 3.69 4.65
CA SER A 115 0.57 4.09 4.12
C SER A 115 0.70 3.93 2.61
N ALA A 116 -0.04 2.99 2.02
CA ALA A 116 -0.13 2.76 0.60
C ALA A 116 -0.95 3.87 -0.08
N MET A 117 -2.11 4.22 0.47
CA MET A 117 -2.94 5.33 -0.01
C MET A 117 -2.21 6.67 0.07
N ALA A 118 -1.45 6.89 1.15
CA ALA A 118 -0.62 8.08 1.31
C ALA A 118 0.58 8.14 0.35
N PHE A 119 0.98 7.03 -0.29
CA PHE A 119 2.15 7.00 -1.16
C PHE A 119 1.92 7.78 -2.47
N ARG A 120 0.78 7.56 -3.14
CA ARG A 120 0.43 8.28 -4.39
C ARG A 120 -1.04 8.69 -4.34
N PRO A 121 -1.40 9.67 -3.49
CA PRO A 121 -2.80 10.00 -3.24
C PRO A 121 -3.52 10.54 -4.48
N PHE A 122 -2.79 11.24 -5.36
CA PHE A 122 -3.28 11.74 -6.65
C PHE A 122 -3.72 10.64 -7.64
N LYS A 123 -3.31 9.38 -7.42
CA LYS A 123 -3.81 8.26 -8.22
C LYS A 123 -5.18 7.77 -7.74
N ILE A 124 -5.59 8.09 -6.51
CA ILE A 124 -6.85 7.62 -5.92
C ILE A 124 -8.03 8.41 -6.50
N SER A 125 -7.89 9.74 -6.56
CA SER A 125 -8.92 10.66 -7.07
C SER A 125 -8.28 12.00 -7.46
N GLU A 126 -9.04 12.89 -8.09
CA GLU A 126 -8.59 14.28 -8.38
C GLU A 126 -8.46 15.15 -7.11
N GLY A 127 -8.93 14.62 -5.97
CA GLY A 127 -8.95 15.28 -4.67
C GLY A 127 -10.01 16.38 -4.57
N GLY A 128 -10.80 16.35 -3.50
CA GLY A 128 -11.68 17.45 -3.13
C GLY A 128 -10.88 18.64 -2.60
N ASP A 129 -11.33 19.85 -2.90
CA ASP A 129 -10.72 21.05 -2.35
C ASP A 129 -10.92 21.08 -0.84
N TRP A 130 -9.83 21.31 -0.11
CA TRP A 130 -9.86 21.68 1.29
C TRP A 130 -9.60 23.18 1.33
N ASP A 131 -10.38 23.92 2.13
CA ASP A 131 -10.34 25.39 2.12
C ASP A 131 -8.98 25.99 2.59
N GLU A 132 -8.04 25.15 3.03
CA GLU A 132 -6.73 25.57 3.51
C GLU A 132 -5.63 25.47 2.45
N ARG A 133 -4.71 26.43 2.49
CA ARG A 133 -3.47 26.36 1.71
C ARG A 133 -2.55 25.29 2.26
N CYS A 134 -1.74 24.70 1.39
CA CYS A 134 -0.75 23.71 1.79
C CYS A 134 0.21 24.29 2.85
N PRO A 135 0.34 23.66 4.03
CA PRO A 135 1.18 24.19 5.10
C PRO A 135 2.69 24.12 4.78
N ASN A 136 3.09 23.28 3.82
CA ASN A 136 4.50 23.12 3.45
C ASN A 136 4.98 24.19 2.46
N CYS A 137 4.21 24.47 1.40
CA CYS A 137 4.65 25.41 0.36
C CYS A 137 3.89 26.73 0.34
N LEU A 138 2.76 26.83 1.06
CA LEU A 138 1.86 27.99 1.13
C LEU A 138 1.30 28.50 -0.21
N LYS A 139 1.60 27.81 -1.32
CA LYS A 139 1.24 28.20 -2.70
C LYS A 139 0.07 27.40 -3.25
N GLY A 140 0.06 26.08 -3.02
CA GLY A 140 -0.94 25.18 -3.59
C GLY A 140 -2.09 24.90 -2.64
N PRO A 141 -3.24 24.42 -3.17
CA PRO A 141 -4.30 23.91 -2.32
C PRO A 141 -3.82 22.65 -1.59
N LEU A 142 -4.27 22.48 -0.34
CA LEU A 142 -4.29 21.17 0.28
C LEU A 142 -5.55 20.46 -0.24
N LYS A 143 -5.44 19.21 -0.68
CA LYS A 143 -6.57 18.44 -1.20
C LYS A 143 -6.83 17.21 -0.35
N VAL A 144 -8.10 16.85 -0.22
CA VAL A 144 -8.54 15.57 0.37
C VAL A 144 -8.71 14.55 -0.72
N TYR A 145 -7.89 13.51 -0.71
CA TYR A 145 -7.98 12.43 -1.71
C TYR A 145 -8.87 11.28 -1.24
N ILE A 146 -8.92 11.05 0.07
CA ILE A 146 -9.81 10.06 0.69
C ILE A 146 -10.24 10.55 2.08
N SER A 147 -11.47 10.22 2.46
CA SER A 147 -11.98 10.34 3.83
C SER A 147 -12.90 9.15 4.09
N GLU A 148 -12.44 8.17 4.84
CA GLU A 148 -13.20 6.95 5.14
C GLU A 148 -13.45 6.84 6.64
N ARG A 149 -14.72 6.66 7.02
CA ARG A 149 -15.08 6.31 8.40
C ARG A 149 -15.05 4.79 8.55
N LEU A 150 -14.24 4.30 9.48
CA LEU A 150 -14.05 2.86 9.72
C LEU A 150 -13.83 2.57 11.20
N PHE A 151 -14.09 1.33 11.59
CA PHE A 151 -13.67 0.84 12.90
C PHE A 151 -12.19 0.45 12.83
N SER A 152 -11.35 1.10 13.65
CA SER A 152 -9.92 0.83 13.70
C SER A 152 -9.63 -0.28 14.68
N ALA A 153 -8.93 -1.32 14.21
CA ALA A 153 -8.44 -2.39 15.08
C ALA A 153 -7.33 -1.87 16.01
N LYS A 154 -6.50 -0.95 15.51
CA LYS A 154 -5.38 -0.35 16.24
C LYS A 154 -5.85 0.53 17.40
N TYR A 155 -6.85 1.38 17.16
CA TYR A 155 -7.37 2.32 18.16
C TYR A 155 -8.60 1.79 18.90
N ARG A 156 -9.11 0.62 18.52
CA ARG A 156 -10.28 -0.04 19.12
C ARG A 156 -11.51 0.87 19.19
N GLY A 157 -11.73 1.64 18.14
CA GLY A 157 -12.77 2.66 18.09
C GLY A 157 -13.09 3.10 16.67
N ARG A 158 -14.16 3.89 16.49
CA ARG A 158 -14.47 4.48 15.19
C ARG A 158 -13.44 5.56 14.89
N THR A 159 -12.99 5.60 13.65
CA THR A 159 -12.00 6.56 13.18
C THR A 159 -12.39 7.12 11.83
N ASN A 160 -11.97 8.35 11.56
CA ASN A 160 -11.97 8.93 10.23
C ASN A 160 -10.54 8.89 9.68
N HIS A 161 -10.32 8.09 8.64
CA HIS A 161 -9.04 7.98 7.96
C HIS A 161 -9.02 8.94 6.77
N ILE A 162 -8.17 9.95 6.86
CA ILE A 162 -8.10 11.04 5.87
C ILE A 162 -6.72 11.04 5.22
N ILE A 163 -6.68 11.02 3.89
CA ILE A 163 -5.46 11.23 3.13
C ILE A 163 -5.52 12.59 2.45
N LEU A 164 -4.58 13.45 2.83
CA LEU A 164 -4.41 14.79 2.28
C LEU A 164 -3.12 14.86 1.46
N GLY A 165 -3.07 15.78 0.52
CA GLY A 165 -1.82 16.10 -0.14
C GLY A 165 -1.85 17.38 -0.96
N CYS A 166 -0.67 17.89 -1.29
CA CYS A 166 -0.53 19.05 -2.16
C CYS A 166 0.07 18.64 -3.52
N PRO A 167 -0.64 18.88 -4.63
CA PRO A 167 -0.14 18.52 -5.95
C PRO A 167 1.08 19.33 -6.38
N LEU A 168 1.30 20.54 -5.82
CA LEU A 168 2.41 21.41 -6.23
C LEU A 168 3.75 21.03 -5.61
N CYS A 169 3.79 20.69 -4.32
CA CYS A 169 5.03 20.39 -3.61
C CYS A 169 5.18 18.90 -3.23
N GLY A 170 4.16 18.08 -3.52
CA GLY A 170 4.19 16.65 -3.25
C GLY A 170 4.02 16.26 -1.78
N LEU A 171 3.62 17.21 -0.90
CA LEU A 171 3.28 16.91 0.49
C LEU A 171 2.17 15.85 0.54
N ARG A 172 2.34 14.85 1.41
CA ARG A 172 1.40 13.75 1.63
C ARG A 172 1.20 13.61 3.13
N ILE A 173 -0.04 13.68 3.58
CA ILE A 173 -0.39 13.57 4.99
C ILE A 173 -1.42 12.46 5.12
N ARG A 174 -1.16 11.54 6.03
CA ARG A 174 -2.16 10.63 6.56
C ARG A 174 -2.59 11.14 7.92
N ARG A 175 -3.86 11.47 8.07
CA ARG A 175 -4.49 11.91 9.32
C ARG A 175 -5.49 10.86 9.77
N ILE A 176 -5.48 10.56 11.06
CA ILE A 176 -6.46 9.67 11.69
C ILE A 176 -7.13 10.49 12.78
N GLU A 177 -8.46 10.58 12.72
CA GLU A 177 -9.28 11.23 13.73
C GLU A 177 -10.06 10.17 14.49
N LEU A 178 -10.00 10.16 15.81
CA LEU A 178 -10.85 9.31 16.62
C LEU A 178 -12.27 9.90 16.64
N LEU A 179 -13.27 9.07 16.41
CA LEU A 179 -14.68 9.41 16.49
C LEU A 179 -15.21 8.66 17.70
N ASP A 180 -15.61 9.41 18.73
CA ASP A 180 -15.99 8.91 20.06
C ASP A 180 -16.83 7.61 20.07
#